data_AF-A0A7S4HPA5-F1
#
_entry.id   AF-A0A7S4HPA5-F1
#
_cell.length_a   1.000
_cell.length_b   1.000
_cell.length_c   1.000
_cell.angle_alpha   90.00
_cell.angle_beta   90.00
_cell.angle_gamma   90.00
#
_symmetry.space_group_name_H-M   'P 1'
#
loop_
_entity.id
_entity.type
_entity.pdbx_description
1 polymer ?
#
loop_
_entity_poly.entity_id
_entity_poly.type
_entity_poly.pdbx_seq_one_letter_code
_entity_poly.pdbx_strand_id
1 'polypeptide(L)'
;NPRERLAVEEWTASGLRVHSLRDHPNHDRPLNGGMWGGVRRAVPDMKELVAAWSNRDAYMGDLDFLNQKVWPRSNVKGSQMSHDAYSCSKYPNARPFPTRRPPDFQHVGQVFFGDGRARQGDITDFMLDKQSPRLCRGDPSWVHG
;
A
#
# COMPACT_ATOMS: atom_id res chain seq x y z
N ASN A 1 8.41 1.90 9.85
CA ASN A 1 7.67 3.18 9.99
C ASN A 1 6.54 2.99 11.02
N PRO A 2 6.32 3.87 12.02
CA PRO A 2 5.23 3.69 13.00
C PRO A 2 3.82 3.62 12.40
N ARG A 3 3.56 4.34 11.29
CA ARG A 3 2.28 4.31 10.57
C ARG A 3 1.98 2.91 10.02
N GLU A 4 3.00 2.28 9.43
CA GLU A 4 2.93 0.91 8.91
C GLU A 4 2.64 -0.08 10.02
N ARG A 5 3.36 0.01 11.15
CA ARG A 5 3.15 -0.87 12.30
C ARG A 5 1.69 -0.85 12.75
N LEU A 6 1.11 0.33 12.97
CA LEU A 6 -0.26 0.45 13.47
C LEU A 6 -1.29 -0.04 12.43
N ALA A 7 -1.05 0.22 11.14
CA ALA A 7 -1.90 -0.31 10.07
C ALA A 7 -1.83 -1.85 9.98
N VAL A 8 -0.67 -2.45 10.25
CA VAL A 8 -0.49 -3.91 10.31
C VAL A 8 -1.15 -4.50 11.56
N GLU A 9 -1.07 -3.83 12.71
CA GLU A 9 -1.77 -4.24 13.93
C GLU A 9 -3.29 -4.24 13.70
N GLU A 10 -3.84 -3.18 13.09
CA GLU A 10 -5.26 -3.11 12.73
C GLU A 10 -5.67 -4.21 11.73
N TRP A 11 -4.86 -4.44 10.70
CA TRP A 11 -5.09 -5.54 9.76
C TRP A 11 -5.09 -6.91 10.46
N THR A 12 -4.11 -7.15 11.33
CA THR A 12 -3.99 -8.43 12.05
C THR A 12 -5.21 -8.66 12.95
N ALA A 13 -5.66 -7.63 13.66
CA ALA A 13 -6.85 -7.70 14.51
C ALA A 13 -8.15 -7.94 13.71
N SER A 14 -8.20 -7.53 12.44
CA SER A 14 -9.39 -7.73 11.59
C SER A 14 -9.64 -9.18 11.16
N GLY A 15 -8.61 -10.04 11.21
CA GLY A 15 -8.69 -11.41 10.69
C GLY A 15 -8.78 -11.51 9.15
N LEU A 16 -8.73 -10.39 8.42
CA LEU A 16 -8.70 -10.38 6.95
C LEU A 16 -7.38 -10.95 6.44
N ARG A 17 -7.42 -11.60 5.28
CA ARG A 17 -6.31 -12.44 4.82
C ARG A 17 -5.26 -11.68 4.03
N VAL A 18 -5.60 -10.51 3.48
CA VAL A 18 -4.74 -9.69 2.64
C VAL A 18 -4.75 -8.25 3.13
N HIS A 19 -3.60 -7.59 3.05
CA HIS A 19 -3.44 -6.18 3.36
C HIS A 19 -2.72 -5.48 2.22
N SER A 20 -3.13 -4.24 1.92
CA SER A 20 -2.36 -3.34 1.10
C SER A 20 -2.36 -1.92 1.63
N LEU A 21 -1.26 -1.22 1.39
CA LEU A 21 -0.94 0.09 1.92
C LEU A 21 -0.68 1.06 0.75
N ARG A 22 -1.31 2.24 0.80
CA ARG A 22 -1.17 3.32 -0.19
C ARG A 22 -1.04 4.67 0.50
N ASP A 23 0.17 4.93 0.99
CA ASP A 23 0.46 6.12 1.80
C ASP A 23 1.07 7.29 1.01
N HIS A 24 1.16 7.18 -0.32
CA HIS A 24 1.78 8.17 -1.19
C HIS A 24 0.94 8.36 -2.47
N PRO A 25 0.89 9.57 -3.05
CA PRO A 25 0.18 9.83 -4.31
C PRO A 25 0.52 8.90 -5.47
N ASN A 26 1.76 8.39 -5.52
CA ASN A 26 2.23 7.49 -6.57
C ASN A 26 2.08 6.01 -6.22
N HIS A 27 1.62 5.66 -5.00
CA HIS A 27 1.29 4.27 -4.62
C HIS A 27 -0.11 3.87 -5.12
N ASP A 28 -0.47 4.30 -6.33
CA ASP A 28 -1.79 4.17 -6.93
C ASP A 28 -1.94 2.85 -7.70
N ARG A 29 -1.85 1.73 -6.96
CA ARG A 29 -2.11 0.36 -7.46
C ARG A 29 -2.82 -0.46 -6.38
N PRO A 30 -3.73 -1.39 -6.73
CA PRO A 30 -4.41 -2.23 -5.75
C PRO A 30 -3.46 -2.96 -4.80
N LEU A 31 -2.40 -3.57 -5.35
CA LEU A 31 -1.29 -4.17 -4.62
C LEU A 31 0.02 -3.55 -5.12
N ASN A 32 0.80 -2.97 -4.22
CA ASN A 32 2.14 -2.44 -4.51
C ASN A 32 3.20 -3.42 -3.99
N GLY A 33 4.31 -3.58 -4.72
CA GLY A 33 5.34 -4.60 -4.48
C GLY A 33 5.88 -4.62 -3.05
N GLY A 34 6.15 -3.44 -2.48
CA GLY A 34 6.64 -3.29 -1.10
C GLY A 34 5.55 -2.96 -0.06
N MET A 35 4.29 -2.87 -0.45
CA MET A 35 3.21 -2.33 0.40
C MET A 35 1.95 -3.21 0.31
N TRP A 36 2.16 -4.52 0.36
CA TRP A 36 1.10 -5.51 0.49
C TRP A 36 1.59 -6.72 1.32
N GLY A 37 0.64 -7.50 1.84
CA GLY A 37 0.93 -8.72 2.57
C GLY A 37 -0.26 -9.66 2.57
N GLY A 38 -0.02 -10.93 2.88
CA GLY A 38 -1.08 -11.92 3.01
C GLY A 38 -0.71 -13.02 4.01
N VAL A 39 -1.72 -13.56 4.69
CA VAL A 39 -1.56 -14.69 5.61
C VAL A 39 -1.46 -16.01 4.84
N ARG A 40 -1.20 -17.10 5.56
CA ARG A 40 -1.16 -18.45 4.98
C ARG A 40 -2.42 -18.74 4.14
N ARG A 41 -2.19 -19.29 2.94
CA ARG A 41 -3.23 -19.62 1.94
C ARG A 41 -4.03 -18.41 1.42
N ALA A 42 -3.65 -17.17 1.71
CA ALA A 42 -4.31 -15.99 1.15
C ALA A 42 -4.29 -16.00 -0.38
N VAL A 43 -3.21 -16.57 -0.96
CA VAL A 43 -3.10 -16.97 -2.36
C VAL A 43 -2.59 -18.42 -2.37
N PRO A 44 -3.48 -19.43 -2.44
CA PRO A 44 -3.10 -20.83 -2.20
C PRO A 44 -2.20 -21.42 -3.30
N ASP A 45 -2.29 -20.89 -4.51
CA ASP A 45 -1.58 -21.30 -5.73
C ASP A 45 -0.49 -20.30 -6.13
N MET A 46 0.08 -19.57 -5.17
CA MET A 46 1.10 -18.55 -5.43
C MET A 46 2.31 -19.11 -6.19
N LYS A 47 2.72 -20.34 -5.85
CA LYS A 47 3.88 -20.99 -6.47
C LYS A 47 3.66 -21.22 -7.96
N GLU A 48 2.48 -21.70 -8.33
CA GLU A 48 2.07 -21.97 -9.70
C GLU A 48 1.96 -20.65 -10.49
N LEU A 49 1.38 -19.60 -9.88
CA LEU A 49 1.30 -18.28 -10.50
C LEU A 49 2.68 -17.70 -10.81
N VAL A 50 3.62 -17.77 -9.86
CA VAL A 50 5.00 -17.30 -10.07
C VAL A 50 5.70 -18.13 -11.12
N ALA A 51 5.53 -19.46 -11.10
CA ALA A 51 6.12 -20.35 -12.11
C ALA A 51 5.64 -20.02 -13.53
N ALA A 52 4.37 -19.66 -13.69
CA ALA A 52 3.78 -19.29 -14.98
C ALA A 52 4.06 -17.82 -15.39
N TRP A 53 4.62 -16.99 -14.51
CA TRP A 53 4.91 -15.60 -14.83
C TRP A 53 6.23 -15.47 -15.61
N SER A 54 6.14 -14.94 -16.83
CA SER A 54 7.28 -14.80 -17.75
C SER A 54 8.08 -13.52 -17.54
N ASN A 55 7.46 -12.44 -17.06
CA ASN A 55 8.12 -11.14 -16.92
C ASN A 55 8.82 -10.98 -15.56
N ARG A 56 9.94 -11.69 -15.37
CA ARG A 56 10.63 -11.75 -14.08
C ARG A 56 11.69 -10.67 -13.88
N ASP A 57 12.25 -10.15 -14.97
CA ASP A 57 13.44 -9.28 -14.93
C ASP A 57 13.14 -7.83 -15.31
N ALA A 58 11.97 -7.53 -15.88
CA ALA A 58 11.65 -6.15 -16.21
C ALA A 58 11.39 -5.33 -14.95
N TYR A 59 11.77 -4.06 -15.04
CA TYR A 59 11.31 -3.06 -14.09
C TYR A 59 9.77 -3.10 -13.99
N MET A 60 9.25 -3.16 -12.77
CA MET A 60 7.82 -3.33 -12.45
C MET A 60 7.21 -4.71 -12.75
N GLY A 61 8.01 -5.72 -13.10
CA GLY A 61 7.52 -7.07 -13.36
C GLY A 61 6.77 -7.70 -12.18
N ASP A 62 7.19 -7.38 -10.95
CA ASP A 62 6.53 -7.78 -9.70
C ASP A 62 5.19 -7.04 -9.50
N LEU A 63 5.16 -5.73 -9.73
CA LEU A 63 3.94 -4.92 -9.68
C LEU A 63 2.91 -5.42 -10.69
N ASP A 64 3.34 -5.74 -11.90
CA ASP A 64 2.46 -6.25 -12.94
C ASP A 64 1.95 -7.65 -12.60
N PHE A 65 2.83 -8.53 -12.09
CA PHE A 65 2.42 -9.84 -11.57
C PHE A 65 1.33 -9.71 -10.49
N LEU A 66 1.57 -8.87 -9.48
CA LEU A 66 0.62 -8.68 -8.37
C LEU A 66 -0.74 -8.19 -8.87
N ASN A 67 -0.76 -7.21 -9.78
CA ASN A 67 -2.01 -6.60 -10.22
C ASN A 67 -2.74 -7.42 -11.30
N GLN A 68 -2.04 -8.23 -12.09
CA GLN A 68 -2.64 -9.05 -13.15
C GLN A 68 -2.97 -10.49 -12.69
N LYS A 69 -2.23 -11.05 -11.73
CA LYS A 69 -2.38 -12.46 -11.32
C LYS A 69 -2.91 -12.63 -9.91
N VAL A 70 -2.52 -11.75 -8.98
CA VAL A 70 -2.92 -11.87 -7.57
C VAL A 70 -4.19 -11.08 -7.28
N TRP A 71 -4.21 -9.79 -7.58
CA TRP A 71 -5.33 -8.89 -7.30
C TRP A 71 -6.68 -9.33 -7.87
N PRO A 72 -6.80 -9.84 -9.11
CA PRO A 72 -8.11 -10.15 -9.69
C PRO A 72 -8.86 -11.28 -8.98
N ARG A 73 -8.17 -12.07 -8.15
CA ARG A 73 -8.73 -13.26 -7.51
C ARG A 73 -9.77 -12.90 -6.45
N SER A 74 -10.87 -13.65 -6.42
CA SER A 74 -11.98 -13.44 -5.50
C SER A 74 -11.56 -13.59 -4.02
N ASN A 75 -10.73 -14.59 -3.70
CA ASN A 75 -10.21 -14.81 -2.34
C ASN A 75 -9.29 -13.69 -1.85
N VAL A 76 -8.67 -12.94 -2.78
CA VAL A 76 -7.85 -11.77 -2.45
C VAL A 76 -8.77 -10.57 -2.23
N LYS A 77 -9.58 -10.19 -3.23
CA LYS A 77 -10.49 -9.02 -3.13
C LYS A 77 -11.48 -9.11 -1.98
N GLY A 78 -12.05 -10.30 -1.76
CA GLY A 78 -13.08 -10.54 -0.75
C GLY A 78 -12.56 -10.63 0.68
N SER A 79 -11.24 -10.65 0.88
CA SER A 79 -10.64 -10.70 2.22
C SER A 79 -9.43 -9.76 2.34
N GLN A 80 -9.56 -8.58 1.73
CA GLN A 80 -8.53 -7.57 1.74
C GLN A 80 -8.93 -6.36 2.60
N MET A 81 -7.98 -5.87 3.40
CA MET A 81 -8.02 -4.57 4.04
C MET A 81 -7.05 -3.63 3.32
N SER A 82 -7.45 -2.39 3.10
CA SER A 82 -6.53 -1.36 2.61
C SER A 82 -6.43 -0.16 3.52
N HIS A 83 -5.21 0.26 3.83
CA HIS A 83 -4.95 1.56 4.41
C HIS A 83 -4.45 2.51 3.32
N ASP A 84 -5.12 3.63 3.15
CA ASP A 84 -4.99 4.47 1.96
C ASP A 84 -5.17 5.96 2.30
N ALA A 85 -4.16 6.76 1.98
CA ALA A 85 -4.15 8.20 2.23
C ALA A 85 -4.50 9.05 1.00
N TYR A 86 -4.61 8.48 -0.21
CA TYR A 86 -4.73 9.29 -1.43
C TYR A 86 -5.68 8.74 -2.50
N SER A 87 -5.81 7.42 -2.61
CA SER A 87 -6.57 6.72 -3.65
C SER A 87 -7.71 5.86 -3.11
N CYS A 88 -8.20 6.17 -1.90
CA CYS A 88 -9.20 5.37 -1.20
C CYS A 88 -10.53 5.20 -1.97
N SER A 89 -10.88 6.12 -2.86
CA SER A 89 -12.08 6.02 -3.71
C SER A 89 -11.88 5.14 -4.96
N LYS A 90 -10.63 4.81 -5.32
CA LYS A 90 -10.31 4.03 -6.52
C LYS A 90 -10.32 2.51 -6.28
N TYR A 91 -10.15 2.08 -5.04
CA TYR A 91 -9.96 0.68 -4.68
C TYR A 91 -10.92 0.26 -3.56
N PRO A 92 -11.40 -1.00 -3.55
CA PRO A 92 -12.34 -1.47 -2.53
C PRO A 92 -11.63 -1.66 -1.18
N ASN A 93 -12.45 -1.75 -0.13
CA ASN A 93 -12.02 -2.02 1.25
C ASN A 93 -10.94 -1.06 1.77
N ALA A 94 -10.86 0.14 1.18
CA ALA A 94 -9.93 1.17 1.58
C ALA A 94 -10.47 1.91 2.81
N ARG A 95 -9.56 2.21 3.72
CA ARG A 95 -9.80 3.05 4.89
C ARG A 95 -8.60 3.95 5.14
N PRO A 96 -8.78 5.05 5.87
CA PRO A 96 -7.67 5.92 6.23
C PRO A 96 -6.59 5.21 7.05
N PHE A 97 -5.38 5.74 7.05
CA PHE A 97 -4.36 5.31 8.01
C PHE A 97 -4.79 5.59 9.45
N PRO A 98 -4.36 4.77 10.45
CA PRO A 98 -4.77 4.92 11.85
C PRO A 98 -4.04 6.05 12.59
N THR A 99 -3.18 6.80 11.89
CA THR A 99 -2.37 7.87 12.48
C THR A 99 -2.31 9.05 11.54
N ARG A 100 -1.99 10.22 12.07
CA ARG A 100 -1.59 11.39 11.29
C ARG A 100 -0.20 11.19 10.68
N ARG A 101 0.02 11.68 9.47
CA ARG A 101 1.37 11.72 8.85
C ARG A 101 2.33 12.50 9.76
N PRO A 102 3.57 12.00 9.97
CA PRO A 102 4.55 12.71 10.78
C PRO A 102 4.90 14.08 10.16
N PRO A 103 5.39 15.05 10.96
CA PRO A 103 5.71 16.40 10.49
C PRO A 103 6.75 16.47 9.36
N ASP A 104 7.60 15.44 9.23
CA ASP A 104 8.60 15.32 8.17
C ASP A 104 8.06 14.68 6.88
N PHE A 105 6.75 14.44 6.82
CA PHE A 105 6.04 13.87 5.68
C PHE A 105 6.49 12.45 5.29
N GLN A 106 7.25 11.76 6.14
CA GLN A 106 7.59 10.36 5.86
C GLN A 106 6.32 9.50 5.67
N HIS A 107 6.44 8.51 4.81
CA HIS A 107 5.34 7.66 4.38
C HIS A 107 5.73 6.19 4.31
N VAL A 108 4.74 5.30 4.26
CA VAL A 108 4.97 3.86 4.07
C VAL A 108 5.40 3.59 2.63
N GLY A 109 6.54 2.91 2.45
CA GLY A 109 7.17 2.69 1.15
C GLY A 109 8.18 3.77 0.73
N GLN A 110 8.53 4.70 1.62
CA GLN A 110 9.55 5.73 1.37
C GLN A 110 10.89 5.11 0.98
N VAL A 111 11.50 5.64 -0.09
CA VAL A 111 12.85 5.25 -0.50
C VAL A 111 13.87 5.97 0.37
N PHE A 112 14.87 5.22 0.85
CA PHE A 112 16.03 5.73 1.56
C PHE A 112 17.30 5.37 0.80
N PHE A 113 18.28 6.28 0.81
CA PHE A 113 19.63 5.98 0.35
C PHE A 113 20.36 5.11 1.38
N GLY A 114 21.48 4.51 0.97
CA GLY A 114 22.27 3.62 1.84
C GLY A 114 22.83 4.30 3.10
N ASP A 115 22.87 5.62 3.14
CA ASP A 115 23.25 6.43 4.30
C ASP A 115 22.07 6.78 5.23
N GLY A 116 20.88 6.24 4.96
CA GLY A 116 19.66 6.44 5.75
C GLY A 116 18.92 7.75 5.46
N ARG A 117 19.39 8.58 4.54
CA ARG A 117 18.62 9.77 4.13
C ARG A 117 17.43 9.36 3.26
N ALA A 118 16.27 9.94 3.53
CA ALA A 118 15.10 9.79 2.65
C ALA A 118 15.39 10.42 1.29
N ARG A 119 14.88 9.80 0.23
CA ARG A 119 14.87 10.39 -1.11
C ARG A 119 13.87 11.56 -1.12
N GLN A 120 14.38 12.75 -0.82
CA GLN A 120 13.56 13.92 -0.50
C GLN A 120 12.58 14.31 -1.62
N GLY A 121 12.94 14.07 -2.89
CA GLY A 121 12.05 14.30 -4.04
C GLY A 121 10.71 13.57 -3.95
N ASP A 122 10.66 12.40 -3.32
CA ASP A 122 9.39 11.69 -3.11
C ASP A 122 8.43 12.49 -2.21
N ILE A 123 8.96 13.34 -1.33
CA ILE A 123 8.16 14.21 -0.48
C ILE A 123 7.89 15.54 -1.17
N THR A 124 8.95 16.23 -1.59
CA THR A 124 8.86 17.63 -2.06
C THR A 124 8.07 17.74 -3.35
N ASP A 125 8.18 16.76 -4.25
CA ASP A 125 7.67 16.90 -5.61
C ASP A 125 6.22 16.37 -5.74
N PHE A 126 5.76 15.58 -4.76
CA PHE A 126 4.49 14.86 -4.87
C PHE A 126 3.54 15.04 -3.69
N MET A 127 4.03 15.22 -2.46
CA MET A 127 3.17 15.23 -1.26
C MET A 127 2.87 16.62 -0.71
N LEU A 128 3.82 17.55 -0.74
CA LEU A 128 3.64 18.87 -0.11
C LEU A 128 2.48 19.65 -0.72
N ASP A 129 2.34 19.59 -2.04
CA ASP A 129 1.28 20.32 -2.76
C ASP A 129 -0.01 19.50 -2.94
N LYS A 130 -0.05 18.27 -2.43
CA LYS A 130 -1.17 17.35 -2.62
C LYS A 130 -1.86 17.00 -1.32
N GLN A 131 -3.08 17.50 -1.17
CA GLN A 131 -3.93 17.15 -0.04
C GLN A 131 -4.59 15.77 -0.25
N SER A 132 -4.56 14.95 0.80
CA SER A 132 -5.37 13.73 0.91
C SER A 132 -6.84 14.09 0.67
N PRO A 133 -7.58 13.35 -0.19
CA PRO A 133 -9.03 13.51 -0.29
C PRO A 133 -9.70 13.36 1.07
N ARG A 134 -10.79 14.11 1.34
CA ARG A 134 -11.47 14.08 2.64
C ARG A 134 -11.92 12.68 3.08
N LEU A 135 -12.32 11.84 2.12
CA LEU A 135 -12.72 10.44 2.35
C LEU A 135 -11.56 9.53 2.79
N CYS A 136 -10.31 9.92 2.50
CA CYS A 136 -9.12 9.13 2.83
C CYS A 136 -8.48 9.55 4.15
N ARG A 137 -9.08 10.47 4.91
CA ARG A 137 -8.53 11.01 6.16
C ARG A 137 -9.19 10.33 7.36
N GLY A 138 -8.37 9.91 8.34
CA GLY A 138 -8.87 9.34 9.60
C GLY A 138 -9.50 10.42 10.49
N ASP A 139 -8.96 11.64 10.40
CA ASP A 139 -9.51 12.86 10.96
C ASP A 139 -9.55 13.93 9.86
N PRO A 140 -10.60 14.77 9.76
CA PRO A 140 -10.69 15.81 8.72
C PRO A 140 -9.47 16.75 8.63
N SER A 141 -8.74 16.95 9.74
CA SER A 141 -7.53 17.78 9.84
C SER A 141 -6.26 17.12 9.29
N TRP A 142 -6.26 15.81 9.03
CA TRP A 142 -5.10 15.08 8.50
C TRP A 142 -5.00 15.27 6.98
N VAL A 143 -4.65 16.49 6.57
CA VAL A 143 -4.69 16.91 5.16
C VAL A 143 -3.65 16.23 4.26
N HIS A 144 -2.66 15.49 4.80
CA HIS A 144 -1.75 14.64 4.04
C HIS A 144 -1.87 13.15 4.40
N GLY A 145 -2.95 12.77 5.10
CA GLY A 145 -3.14 11.43 5.67
C GLY A 145 -2.54 11.25 7.05
#